data_AF-A0A964YZS7-F1
#
_entry.id   AF-A0A964YZS7-F1
#
_cell.length_a   1.000
_cell.length_b   1.000
_cell.length_c   1.000
_cell.angle_alpha   90.00
_cell.angle_beta   90.00
_cell.angle_gamma   90.00
#
_symmetry.space_group_name_H-M   'P 1'
#
loop_
_entity.id
_entity.type
_entity.pdbx_description
1 polymer ?
#
loop_
_entity_poly.entity_id
_entity_poly.type
_entity_poly.pdbx_seq_one_letter_code
_entity_poly.pdbx_strand_id
1 'polypeptide(L)'
;MIANEVFIDSATLRENVVALAKNIGYTPRSRKASRATIDFFIDTSSLPTNPSTLTLKAGPVVATSNQFGNQSYVFGILEDKSIPIIDNIATFKELEVIEGTLVNQSFQYSTRNPNQRFILPNAGIDISTLVVKVKPTTTSTISVKYTRNENFFEQGTESVISGSSRIYFVQEIEDEQYEIIFGDGVFGKNLEDGNVVEVSYLITSGE
;
A
#
# COMPACT_ATOMS: atom_id res chain seq x y z
N MET A 1 32.49 18.10 -6.37
CA MET A 1 31.20 17.68 -5.79
C MET A 1 30.86 16.21 -6.04
N ILE A 2 31.27 15.59 -7.16
CA ILE A 2 30.95 14.18 -7.45
C ILE A 2 31.62 13.20 -6.46
N ALA A 3 32.85 13.47 -6.02
CA ALA A 3 33.58 12.57 -5.12
C ALA A 3 32.94 12.40 -3.73
N ASN A 4 32.19 13.40 -3.25
CA ASN A 4 31.56 13.34 -1.94
C ASN A 4 30.32 12.42 -1.93
N GLU A 5 29.69 12.19 -3.08
CA GLU A 5 28.46 11.38 -3.19
C GLU A 5 28.74 9.88 -3.38
N VAL A 6 30.02 9.46 -3.42
CA VAL A 6 30.43 8.05 -3.61
C VAL A 6 30.57 7.31 -2.27
N PHE A 7 30.79 8.04 -1.17
CA PHE A 7 30.93 7.46 0.16
C PHE A 7 29.72 7.82 1.03
N ILE A 8 29.23 6.85 1.79
CA ILE A 8 28.02 7.02 2.62
C ILE A 8 28.18 8.13 3.67
N ASP A 9 29.39 8.31 4.21
CA ASP A 9 29.68 9.29 5.25
C ASP A 9 29.85 10.72 4.73
N SER A 10 30.06 10.91 3.42
CA SER A 10 30.24 12.23 2.79
C SER A 10 29.11 12.63 1.85
N ALA A 11 28.18 11.72 1.56
CA ALA A 11 27.04 11.98 0.69
C ALA A 11 26.10 12.99 1.36
N THR A 12 25.71 14.02 0.60
CA THR A 12 24.83 15.09 1.10
C THR A 12 23.41 14.96 0.58
N LEU A 13 23.26 14.36 -0.61
CA LEU A 13 21.97 14.10 -1.23
C LEU A 13 21.35 12.83 -0.64
N ARG A 14 20.08 12.92 -0.23
CA ARG A 14 19.37 11.80 0.41
C ARG A 14 19.33 10.59 -0.53
N GLU A 15 19.01 10.80 -1.80
CA GLU A 15 18.91 9.75 -2.81
C GLU A 15 20.22 8.95 -2.95
N ASN A 16 21.38 9.60 -2.83
CA ASN A 16 22.68 8.92 -2.89
C ASN A 16 22.96 8.13 -1.61
N VAL A 17 22.62 8.68 -0.43
CA VAL A 17 22.72 7.93 0.84
C VAL A 17 21.85 6.67 0.80
N VAL A 18 20.62 6.79 0.30
CA VAL A 18 19.69 5.65 0.17
C VAL A 18 20.22 4.61 -0.81
N ALA A 19 20.71 5.04 -1.98
CA ALA A 19 21.30 4.15 -2.98
C ALA A 19 22.54 3.41 -2.45
N LEU A 20 23.42 4.09 -1.70
CA LEU A 20 24.60 3.50 -1.07
C LEU A 20 24.21 2.53 0.07
N ALA A 21 23.23 2.90 0.89
CA ALA A 21 22.71 2.04 1.95
C ALA A 21 22.10 0.75 1.39
N LYS A 22 21.46 0.84 0.22
CA LYS A 22 20.93 -0.33 -0.49
C LYS A 22 22.03 -1.31 -0.91
N ASN A 23 23.20 -0.82 -1.33
CA ASN A 23 24.33 -1.68 -1.72
C ASN A 23 24.85 -2.53 -0.56
N ILE A 24 24.67 -2.08 0.68
CA ILE A 24 25.03 -2.82 1.91
C ILE A 24 23.84 -3.58 2.51
N GLY A 25 22.73 -3.70 1.77
CA GLY A 25 21.55 -4.47 2.17
C GLY A 25 20.60 -3.74 3.12
N TYR A 26 20.74 -2.43 3.32
CA TYR A 26 19.83 -1.63 4.13
C TYR A 26 18.83 -0.87 3.25
N THR A 27 17.54 -1.08 3.48
CA THR A 27 16.48 -0.28 2.88
C THR A 27 15.90 0.64 3.95
N PRO A 28 15.94 1.97 3.77
CA PRO A 28 15.32 2.91 4.70
C PRO A 28 13.84 2.61 4.89
N ARG A 29 13.33 2.96 6.07
CA ARG A 29 11.90 2.86 6.34
C ARG A 29 11.16 3.98 5.63
N SER A 30 10.00 3.65 5.07
CA SER A 30 9.05 4.65 4.61
C SER A 30 8.42 5.40 5.78
N ARG A 31 7.73 6.51 5.47
CA ARG A 31 6.85 7.19 6.42
C ARG A 31 5.85 6.21 7.02
N LYS A 32 5.48 6.43 8.28
CA LYS A 32 4.48 5.62 8.98
C LYS A 32 3.23 6.44 9.28
N ALA A 33 2.10 5.94 8.80
CA ALA A 33 0.84 6.58 9.07
C ALA A 33 0.42 6.39 10.54
N SER A 34 -0.16 7.44 11.12
CA SER A 34 -0.77 7.35 12.45
C SER A 34 -1.98 6.41 12.41
N ARG A 35 -2.14 5.61 13.47
CA ARG A 35 -3.22 4.62 13.61
C ARG A 35 -4.04 4.93 14.83
N ALA A 36 -5.35 4.85 14.70
CA ALA A 36 -6.29 4.99 15.80
C ALA A 36 -7.35 3.90 15.73
N THR A 37 -7.85 3.46 16.88
CA THR A 37 -8.98 2.54 16.95
C THR A 37 -10.20 3.32 17.42
N ILE A 38 -11.29 3.22 16.66
CA ILE A 38 -12.54 3.91 16.97
C ILE A 38 -13.70 2.94 17.06
N ASP A 39 -14.66 3.31 17.91
CA ASP A 39 -15.96 2.66 18.03
C ASP A 39 -17.04 3.67 17.68
N PHE A 40 -17.95 3.31 16.78
CA PHE A 40 -19.12 4.11 16.48
C PHE A 40 -20.29 3.23 16.05
N PHE A 41 -21.49 3.79 16.12
CA PHE A 41 -22.70 3.14 15.67
C PHE A 41 -23.43 4.02 14.67
N ILE A 42 -24.11 3.38 13.72
CA ILE A 42 -25.00 4.02 12.77
C ILE A 42 -26.40 3.52 13.04
N ASP A 43 -27.32 4.44 13.33
CA ASP A 43 -28.74 4.14 13.40
C ASP A 43 -29.33 4.13 11.98
N THR A 44 -29.96 3.01 11.64
CA THR A 44 -30.59 2.78 10.34
C THR A 44 -32.12 2.88 10.39
N SER A 45 -32.69 3.27 11.53
CA SER A 45 -34.14 3.45 11.73
C SER A 45 -34.81 4.42 10.76
N SER A 46 -34.04 5.37 10.21
CA SER A 46 -34.51 6.37 9.25
C SER A 46 -34.45 5.91 7.78
N LEU A 47 -33.90 4.72 7.50
CA LEU A 47 -33.81 4.21 6.14
C LEU A 47 -35.15 3.59 5.69
N PRO A 48 -35.60 3.85 4.44
CA PRO A 48 -36.87 3.35 3.93
C PRO A 48 -36.86 1.83 3.63
N THR A 49 -35.68 1.21 3.65
CA THR A 49 -35.51 -0.23 3.46
C THR A 49 -34.62 -0.72 4.59
N ASN A 50 -35.11 -1.63 5.44
CA ASN A 50 -34.35 -2.22 6.55
C ASN A 50 -33.29 -3.17 5.98
N PRO A 51 -32.01 -2.75 5.84
CA PRO A 51 -30.97 -3.60 5.29
C PRO A 51 -30.60 -4.66 6.34
N SER A 52 -30.18 -5.86 5.91
CA SER A 52 -29.62 -6.86 6.83
C SER A 52 -28.14 -6.60 7.14
N THR A 53 -27.44 -5.91 6.24
CA THR A 53 -26.01 -5.60 6.37
C THR A 53 -25.71 -4.16 5.96
N LEU A 54 -24.70 -3.58 6.60
CA LEU A 54 -24.14 -2.28 6.26
C LEU A 54 -22.67 -2.46 5.89
N THR A 55 -22.26 -1.94 4.73
CA THR A 55 -20.87 -1.97 4.27
C THR A 55 -20.28 -0.57 4.32
N LEU A 56 -19.27 -0.39 5.17
CA LEU A 56 -18.40 0.79 5.14
C LEU A 56 -17.35 0.58 4.04
N LYS A 57 -17.34 1.46 3.04
CA LYS A 57 -16.41 1.38 1.90
C LYS A 57 -15.02 1.89 2.29
N ALA A 58 -13.99 1.30 1.68
CA ALA A 58 -12.62 1.75 1.77
C ALA A 58 -12.51 3.24 1.40
N GLY A 59 -11.72 4.00 2.15
CA GLY A 59 -11.60 5.44 1.98
C GLY A 59 -11.70 6.23 3.29
N PRO A 60 -11.90 7.56 3.22
CA PRO A 60 -11.93 8.43 4.39
C PRO A 60 -13.19 8.19 5.25
N VAL A 61 -13.00 8.06 6.56
CA VAL A 61 -14.07 7.78 7.54
C VAL A 61 -14.19 8.91 8.56
N VAL A 62 -13.06 9.40 9.08
CA VAL A 62 -13.03 10.42 10.13
C VAL A 62 -12.13 11.56 9.69
N ALA A 63 -12.52 12.78 10.01
CA ALA A 63 -11.68 13.96 9.90
C ALA A 63 -11.59 14.65 11.26
N THR A 64 -10.44 15.23 11.58
CA THR A 64 -10.28 16.03 12.79
C THR A 64 -11.13 17.30 12.70
N SER A 65 -12.04 17.50 13.66
CA SER A 65 -12.87 18.71 13.73
C SER A 65 -12.10 19.95 14.19
N ASN A 66 -11.08 19.77 15.03
CA ASN A 66 -10.20 20.82 15.50
C ASN A 66 -8.86 20.73 14.79
N GLN A 67 -8.34 21.86 14.31
CA GLN A 67 -7.01 21.95 13.74
C GLN A 67 -5.97 21.83 14.86
N PHE A 68 -5.12 20.82 14.79
CA PHE A 68 -3.92 20.75 15.62
C PHE A 68 -2.77 21.34 14.81
N GLY A 69 -2.14 22.41 15.30
CA GLY A 69 -1.05 23.07 14.58
C GLY A 69 -1.45 23.67 13.22
N ASN A 70 -2.70 24.13 13.06
CA ASN A 70 -3.25 24.65 11.79
C ASN A 70 -3.34 23.59 10.66
N GLN A 71 -3.27 22.30 11.01
CA GLN A 71 -3.44 21.18 10.09
C GLN A 71 -4.66 20.36 10.48
N SER A 72 -5.35 19.84 9.48
CA SER A 72 -6.45 18.89 9.63
C SER A 72 -6.02 17.57 9.04
N TYR A 73 -6.31 16.48 9.75
CA TYR A 73 -5.95 15.13 9.34
C TYR A 73 -7.19 14.33 9.02
N VAL A 74 -7.08 13.50 7.99
CA VAL A 74 -8.13 12.61 7.54
C VAL A 74 -7.67 11.18 7.80
N PHE A 75 -8.55 10.40 8.40
CA PHE A 75 -8.34 9.00 8.72
C PHE A 75 -9.31 8.15 7.91
N GLY A 76 -8.78 7.09 7.31
CA GLY A 76 -9.53 6.18 6.46
C GLY A 76 -9.28 4.71 6.78
N ILE A 77 -10.01 3.87 6.07
CA ILE A 77 -9.89 2.41 6.10
C ILE A 77 -9.41 1.89 4.74
N LEU A 78 -8.62 0.82 4.76
CA LEU A 78 -7.99 0.26 3.56
C LEU A 78 -8.89 -0.73 2.80
N GLU A 79 -9.77 -1.43 3.51
CA GLU A 79 -10.61 -2.49 2.96
C GLU A 79 -12.06 -2.30 3.42
N ASP A 80 -13.03 -2.67 2.57
CA ASP A 80 -14.45 -2.58 2.89
C ASP A 80 -14.78 -3.43 4.12
N LYS A 81 -15.45 -2.84 5.12
CA LYS A 81 -15.91 -3.57 6.32
C LYS A 81 -17.43 -3.70 6.29
N SER A 82 -17.93 -4.94 6.22
CA SER A 82 -19.37 -5.23 6.26
C SER A 82 -19.76 -5.78 7.63
N ILE A 83 -20.81 -5.22 8.21
CA ILE A 83 -21.35 -5.66 9.50
C ILE A 83 -22.86 -5.93 9.39
N PRO A 84 -23.39 -6.88 10.18
CA PRO A 84 -24.83 -7.07 10.28
C PRO A 84 -25.47 -5.93 11.09
N ILE A 85 -26.73 -5.66 10.80
CA ILE A 85 -27.55 -4.71 11.56
C ILE A 85 -28.38 -5.51 12.58
N ILE A 86 -28.30 -5.12 13.85
CA ILE A 86 -29.07 -5.72 14.95
C ILE A 86 -29.89 -4.61 15.59
N ASP A 87 -31.20 -4.82 15.74
CA ASP A 87 -32.13 -3.82 16.31
C ASP A 87 -32.04 -2.44 15.63
N ASN A 88 -31.90 -2.41 14.29
CA ASN A 88 -31.71 -1.22 13.47
C ASN A 88 -30.41 -0.43 13.76
N ILE A 89 -29.48 -0.98 14.55
CA ILE A 89 -28.19 -0.36 14.85
C ILE A 89 -27.06 -1.19 14.24
N ALA A 90 -26.25 -0.53 13.43
CA ALA A 90 -25.01 -1.08 12.89
C ALA A 90 -23.85 -0.60 13.77
N THR A 91 -23.26 -1.48 14.59
CA THR A 91 -22.16 -1.13 15.50
C THR A 91 -20.81 -1.54 14.92
N PHE A 92 -19.95 -0.57 14.63
CA PHE A 92 -18.55 -0.79 14.29
C PHE A 92 -17.73 -0.73 15.58
N LYS A 93 -17.24 -1.88 16.04
CA LYS A 93 -16.29 -1.98 17.14
C LYS A 93 -14.89 -2.26 16.62
N GLU A 94 -13.90 -1.75 17.34
CA GLU A 94 -12.47 -1.91 17.09
C GLU A 94 -12.13 -1.63 15.62
N LEU A 95 -12.63 -0.52 15.09
CA LEU A 95 -12.28 -0.11 13.73
C LEU A 95 -10.93 0.61 13.75
N GLU A 96 -9.91 -0.06 13.23
CA GLU A 96 -8.62 0.58 12.96
C GLU A 96 -8.77 1.55 11.78
N VAL A 97 -8.49 2.82 12.04
CA VAL A 97 -8.41 3.88 11.03
C VAL A 97 -6.99 4.41 10.95
N ILE A 98 -6.56 4.70 9.74
CA ILE A 98 -5.19 5.08 9.41
C ILE A 98 -5.19 6.48 8.80
N GLU A 99 -4.29 7.34 9.26
CA GLU A 99 -4.12 8.69 8.71
C GLU A 99 -3.62 8.63 7.27
N GLY A 100 -4.19 9.50 6.44
CA GLY A 100 -3.71 9.73 5.09
C GLY A 100 -4.80 9.67 4.04
N THR A 101 -4.38 9.88 2.80
CA THR A 101 -5.25 9.83 1.62
C THR A 101 -5.00 8.55 0.86
N LEU A 102 -6.07 7.78 0.61
CA LEU A 102 -6.01 6.56 -0.19
C LEU A 102 -5.85 6.90 -1.66
N VAL A 103 -4.77 6.42 -2.26
CA VAL A 103 -4.47 6.56 -3.68
C VAL A 103 -4.50 5.20 -4.33
N ASN A 104 -5.21 5.11 -5.45
CA ASN A 104 -5.27 3.91 -6.28
C ASN A 104 -4.58 4.21 -7.61
N GLN A 105 -3.64 3.36 -7.98
CA GLN A 105 -2.92 3.43 -9.25
C GLN A 105 -3.04 2.10 -9.97
N SER A 106 -3.09 2.14 -11.30
CA SER A 106 -3.11 0.92 -12.12
C SER A 106 -2.05 0.98 -13.20
N PHE A 107 -1.43 -0.16 -13.47
CA PHE A 107 -0.43 -0.33 -14.51
C PHE A 107 -0.77 -1.55 -15.35
N GLN A 108 -0.79 -1.38 -16.67
CA GLN A 108 -0.94 -2.51 -17.58
C GLN A 108 0.44 -3.04 -17.96
N TYR A 109 0.69 -4.33 -17.73
CA TYR A 109 1.93 -4.99 -18.10
C TYR A 109 1.89 -5.44 -19.56
N SER A 110 2.96 -5.17 -20.30
CA SER A 110 3.15 -5.69 -21.65
C SER A 110 4.56 -6.17 -21.90
N THR A 111 4.66 -7.37 -22.45
CA THR A 111 5.91 -8.01 -22.93
C THR A 111 6.59 -7.24 -24.07
N ARG A 112 5.89 -6.28 -24.70
CA ARG A 112 6.48 -5.37 -25.69
C ARG A 112 7.49 -4.41 -25.07
N ASN A 113 7.37 -4.14 -23.77
CA ASN A 113 8.33 -3.34 -23.02
C ASN A 113 9.08 -4.23 -22.02
N PRO A 114 10.23 -4.79 -22.39
CA PRO A 114 10.98 -5.71 -21.53
C PRO A 114 11.52 -5.05 -20.26
N ASN A 115 11.68 -3.72 -20.24
CA ASN A 115 12.20 -2.94 -19.11
C ASN A 115 11.11 -2.09 -18.46
N GLN A 116 9.86 -2.58 -18.45
CA GLN A 116 8.76 -1.85 -17.83
C GLN A 116 8.95 -1.75 -16.31
N ARG A 117 8.89 -0.52 -15.79
CA ARG A 117 9.01 -0.19 -14.37
C ARG A 117 7.66 0.20 -13.79
N PHE A 118 7.36 -0.23 -12.57
CA PHE A 118 6.12 0.08 -11.85
C PHE A 118 6.40 1.07 -10.74
N ILE A 119 6.39 2.36 -11.08
CA ILE A 119 6.80 3.44 -10.17
C ILE A 119 5.57 4.12 -9.56
N LEU A 120 5.54 4.20 -8.24
CA LEU A 120 4.61 4.98 -7.45
C LEU A 120 5.17 6.40 -7.31
N PRO A 121 4.55 7.41 -7.96
CA PRO A 121 5.16 8.72 -8.14
C PRO A 121 5.02 9.63 -6.92
N ASN A 122 4.24 9.23 -5.92
CA ASN A 122 3.97 10.06 -4.75
C ASN A 122 5.07 9.90 -3.70
N ALA A 123 5.56 11.01 -3.17
CA ALA A 123 6.35 11.02 -1.95
C ALA A 123 5.45 10.79 -0.72
N GLY A 124 6.05 10.33 0.38
CA GLY A 124 5.35 10.12 1.65
C GLY A 124 4.37 8.93 1.68
N ILE A 125 4.66 7.90 0.90
CA ILE A 125 3.88 6.65 0.90
C ILE A 125 4.22 5.83 2.15
N ASP A 126 3.20 5.30 2.84
CA ASP A 126 3.41 4.26 3.83
C ASP A 126 3.40 2.86 3.18
N ILE A 127 4.59 2.28 2.98
CA ILE A 127 4.76 0.95 2.36
C ILE A 127 4.05 -0.16 3.15
N SER A 128 3.79 0.00 4.45
CA SER A 128 3.03 -1.00 5.22
C SER A 128 1.55 -1.06 4.88
N THR A 129 1.02 0.00 4.26
CA THR A 129 -0.38 0.09 3.83
C THR A 129 -0.56 -0.30 2.36
N LEU A 130 0.55 -0.57 1.67
CA LEU A 130 0.58 -0.92 0.26
C LEU A 130 -0.13 -2.26 0.01
N VAL A 131 -1.16 -2.22 -0.81
CA VAL A 131 -1.92 -3.40 -1.27
C VAL A 131 -1.76 -3.51 -2.78
N VAL A 132 -1.13 -4.60 -3.23
CA VAL A 132 -0.95 -4.91 -4.65
C VAL A 132 -1.87 -6.05 -5.05
N LYS A 133 -2.68 -5.82 -6.09
CA LYS A 133 -3.57 -6.80 -6.69
C LYS A 133 -3.26 -6.91 -8.18
N VAL A 134 -3.22 -8.13 -8.70
CA VAL A 134 -3.00 -8.38 -10.13
C VAL A 134 -4.26 -8.98 -10.72
N LYS A 135 -4.75 -8.37 -11.80
CA LYS A 135 -5.84 -8.86 -12.64
C LYS A 135 -5.27 -9.50 -13.91
N PRO A 136 -5.85 -10.62 -14.39
CA PRO A 136 -5.43 -11.23 -15.65
C PRO A 136 -5.63 -10.32 -16.87
N THR A 137 -6.70 -9.51 -16.88
CA THR A 137 -7.03 -8.59 -17.97
C THR A 137 -7.72 -7.33 -17.43
N THR A 138 -7.78 -6.27 -18.26
CA THR A 138 -8.45 -5.00 -17.93
C THR A 138 -9.94 -5.14 -17.63
N THR A 139 -10.61 -6.15 -18.20
CA THR A 139 -12.05 -6.40 -18.00
C THR A 139 -12.33 -7.43 -16.91
N SER A 140 -11.29 -8.05 -16.34
CA SER A 140 -11.47 -9.08 -15.30
C SER A 140 -11.95 -8.46 -13.99
N THR A 141 -12.98 -9.06 -13.41
CA THR A 141 -13.41 -8.78 -12.02
C THR A 141 -12.62 -9.58 -11.00
N ILE A 142 -11.90 -10.62 -11.44
CA ILE A 142 -11.04 -11.44 -10.60
C ILE A 142 -9.70 -10.73 -10.44
N SER A 143 -9.32 -10.48 -9.20
CA SER A 143 -8.03 -9.93 -8.81
C SER A 143 -7.37 -10.82 -7.76
N VAL A 144 -6.06 -11.00 -7.86
CA VAL A 144 -5.27 -11.81 -6.93
C VAL A 144 -4.38 -10.88 -6.11
N LYS A 145 -4.45 -10.93 -4.78
CA LYS A 145 -3.58 -10.15 -3.88
C LYS A 145 -2.18 -10.78 -3.86
N TYR A 146 -1.17 -9.93 -3.98
CA TYR A 146 0.23 -10.32 -3.84
C TYR A 146 0.74 -9.85 -2.47
N THR A 147 1.78 -10.50 -1.97
CA THR A 147 2.38 -10.20 -0.66
C THR A 147 3.76 -9.55 -0.83
N ARG A 148 4.04 -8.52 -0.04
CA ARG A 148 5.37 -7.89 0.00
C ARG A 148 6.35 -8.80 0.73
N ASN A 149 7.49 -9.09 0.11
CA ASN A 149 8.61 -9.73 0.77
C ASN A 149 9.84 -8.81 0.77
N GLU A 150 10.65 -8.89 1.81
CA GLU A 150 11.92 -8.17 1.94
C GLU A 150 13.12 -9.11 1.78
N ASN A 151 12.91 -10.41 2.02
CA ASN A 151 13.90 -11.46 1.87
C ASN A 151 13.47 -12.46 0.78
N PHE A 152 14.42 -13.27 0.31
CA PHE A 152 14.18 -14.40 -0.61
C PHE A 152 13.53 -15.62 0.05
N PHE A 153 13.21 -15.51 1.34
CA PHE A 153 12.46 -16.51 2.09
C PHE A 153 11.00 -16.09 2.19
N GLU A 154 10.11 -17.06 2.14
CA GLU A 154 8.68 -16.82 2.27
C GLU A 154 8.35 -16.32 3.68
N GLN A 155 7.47 -15.32 3.80
CA GLN A 155 7.18 -14.70 5.09
C GLN A 155 6.56 -15.73 6.04
N GLY A 156 7.24 -16.02 7.16
CA GLY A 156 6.75 -16.95 8.17
C GLY A 156 6.99 -18.43 7.89
N THR A 157 7.77 -18.78 6.85
CA THR A 157 8.21 -20.16 6.60
C THR A 157 9.68 -20.15 6.21
N GLU A 158 10.48 -21.10 6.71
CA GLU A 158 11.90 -21.29 6.27
C GLU A 158 12.01 -21.82 4.83
N SER A 159 10.92 -21.76 4.06
CA SER A 159 10.85 -22.24 2.69
C SER A 159 11.31 -21.14 1.72
N VAL A 160 12.13 -21.57 0.76
CA VAL A 160 12.59 -20.71 -0.34
C VAL A 160 11.40 -20.34 -1.21
N ILE A 161 11.29 -19.06 -1.57
CA ILE A 161 10.27 -18.56 -2.49
C ILE A 161 10.31 -19.38 -3.78
N SER A 162 9.16 -19.91 -4.18
CA SER A 162 9.02 -20.67 -5.43
C SER A 162 8.60 -19.76 -6.59
N GLY A 163 8.79 -20.23 -7.82
CA GLY A 163 8.33 -19.53 -9.03
C GLY A 163 6.81 -19.36 -9.13
N SER A 164 6.04 -20.00 -8.25
CA SER A 164 4.59 -19.87 -8.16
C SER A 164 4.12 -18.91 -7.07
N SER A 165 5.02 -18.49 -6.17
CA SER A 165 4.71 -17.66 -5.02
C SER A 165 4.33 -16.24 -5.47
N ARG A 166 3.19 -15.72 -5.00
CA ARG A 166 2.64 -14.42 -5.41
C ARG A 166 3.22 -13.29 -4.57
N ILE A 167 4.49 -13.00 -4.83
CA ILE A 167 5.25 -12.01 -4.09
C ILE A 167 5.61 -10.81 -4.95
N TYR A 168 5.90 -9.71 -4.28
CA TYR A 168 6.57 -8.56 -4.88
C TYR A 168 7.58 -7.97 -3.90
N PHE A 169 8.55 -7.26 -4.45
CA PHE A 169 9.52 -6.46 -3.72
C PHE A 169 9.22 -4.98 -3.94
N VAL A 170 9.61 -4.16 -2.98
CA VAL A 170 9.49 -2.70 -3.07
C VAL A 170 10.86 -2.10 -2.85
N GLN A 171 11.21 -1.14 -3.68
CA GLN A 171 12.47 -0.42 -3.63
C GLN A 171 12.20 1.09 -3.60
N GLU A 172 12.92 1.82 -2.75
CA GLU A 172 13.01 3.28 -2.85
C GLU A 172 13.88 3.67 -4.06
N ILE A 173 13.39 4.62 -4.84
CA ILE A 173 14.12 5.27 -5.94
C ILE A 173 14.33 6.75 -5.58
N GLU A 174 14.75 7.56 -6.55
CA GLU A 174 14.91 9.02 -6.37
C GLU A 174 13.58 9.69 -5.95
N ASP A 175 13.67 10.86 -5.30
CA ASP A 175 12.53 11.69 -4.88
C ASP A 175 11.52 11.02 -3.91
N GLU A 176 11.97 10.11 -3.04
CA GLU A 176 11.09 9.34 -2.11
C GLU A 176 10.00 8.53 -2.83
N GLN A 177 10.19 8.23 -4.11
CA GLN A 177 9.30 7.38 -4.89
C GLN A 177 9.63 5.91 -4.67
N TYR A 178 8.67 5.04 -4.97
CA TYR A 178 8.82 3.60 -4.77
C TYR A 178 8.58 2.83 -6.06
N GLU A 179 9.44 1.86 -6.34
CA GLU A 179 9.30 0.92 -7.46
C GLU A 179 8.87 -0.44 -6.94
N ILE A 180 7.84 -1.01 -7.58
CA ILE A 180 7.36 -2.37 -7.34
C ILE A 180 8.03 -3.31 -8.33
N ILE A 181 8.65 -4.37 -7.83
CA ILE A 181 9.35 -5.37 -8.62
C ILE A 181 8.67 -6.72 -8.41
N PHE A 182 8.27 -7.36 -9.50
CA PHE A 182 7.67 -8.70 -9.49
C PHE A 182 8.72 -9.78 -9.71
N GLY A 183 8.38 -11.02 -9.37
CA GLY A 183 9.25 -12.17 -9.60
C GLY A 183 9.46 -12.47 -11.08
N ASP A 184 10.48 -13.27 -11.37
CA ASP A 184 10.90 -13.66 -12.72
C ASP A 184 10.40 -15.06 -13.14
N GLY A 185 9.65 -15.75 -12.26
CA GLY A 185 9.22 -17.14 -12.46
C GLY A 185 10.16 -18.17 -11.82
N VAL A 186 11.29 -17.74 -11.27
CA VAL A 186 12.16 -18.55 -10.39
C VAL A 186 11.93 -18.13 -8.94
N PHE A 187 12.06 -16.84 -8.67
CA PHE A 187 11.80 -16.23 -7.37
C PHE A 187 10.54 -15.37 -7.43
N GLY A 188 9.40 -16.03 -7.24
CA GLY A 188 8.09 -15.41 -7.33
C GLY A 188 7.49 -15.46 -8.74
N LYS A 189 6.17 -15.31 -8.80
CA LYS A 189 5.39 -15.42 -10.03
C LYS A 189 5.64 -14.21 -10.95
N ASN A 190 6.07 -14.49 -12.18
CA ASN A 190 6.15 -13.51 -13.27
C ASN A 190 4.75 -13.03 -13.71
N LEU A 191 4.67 -11.79 -14.16
CA LEU A 191 3.50 -11.23 -14.80
C LEU A 191 3.35 -11.77 -16.23
N GLU A 192 2.11 -11.94 -16.66
CA GLU A 192 1.74 -12.40 -17.99
C GLU A 192 1.27 -11.20 -18.82
N ASP A 193 1.49 -11.22 -20.13
CA ASP A 193 1.11 -10.13 -21.03
C ASP A 193 -0.39 -9.81 -20.90
N GLY A 194 -0.71 -8.52 -20.72
CA GLY A 194 -2.09 -8.07 -20.54
C GLY A 194 -2.56 -8.03 -19.09
N ASN A 195 -1.77 -8.52 -18.14
CA ASN A 195 -2.06 -8.35 -16.72
C ASN A 195 -2.16 -6.86 -16.35
N VAL A 196 -3.06 -6.56 -15.42
CA VAL A 196 -3.21 -5.22 -14.84
C VAL A 196 -2.85 -5.28 -13.37
N VAL A 197 -1.83 -4.53 -12.98
CA VAL A 197 -1.38 -4.35 -11.61
C VAL A 197 -2.15 -3.17 -11.02
N GLU A 198 -3.02 -3.44 -10.06
CA GLU A 198 -3.72 -2.45 -9.26
C GLU A 198 -3.01 -2.29 -7.92
N VAL A 199 -2.65 -1.07 -7.59
CA VAL A 199 -1.91 -0.71 -6.39
C VAL A 199 -2.75 0.28 -5.60
N SER A 200 -2.95 0.00 -4.32
CA SER A 200 -3.58 0.91 -3.38
C SER A 200 -2.60 1.22 -2.26
N TYR A 201 -2.44 2.49 -1.91
CA TYR A 201 -1.55 2.91 -0.81
C TYR A 201 -2.05 4.20 -0.17
N LEU A 202 -1.62 4.45 1.06
CA LEU A 202 -1.87 5.72 1.75
C LEU A 202 -0.68 6.66 1.58
N ILE A 203 -0.99 7.91 1.23
CA ILE A 203 -0.08 9.05 1.38
C ILE A 203 -0.36 9.65 2.75
N THR A 204 0.67 9.72 3.58
CA THR A 204 0.56 10.16 4.98
C THR A 204 1.45 11.38 5.24
N SER A 205 1.00 12.22 6.17
CA SER A 205 1.82 13.30 6.72
C SER A 205 2.66 12.84 7.92
N GLY A 206 2.60 11.56 8.28
CA GLY A 206 3.40 10.96 9.34
C GLY A 206 4.89 10.99 9.05
N GLU A 207 5.69 10.75 10.09
CA GLU A 207 7.16 10.69 10.04
C GLU A 207 7.69 9.25 9.93
#